data_AF-A0A1X6YH54-F1
#
_entry.id   AF-A0A1X6YH54-F1
#
_cell.length_a   1.000
_cell.length_b   1.000
_cell.length_c   1.000
_cell.angle_alpha   90.00
_cell.angle_beta   90.00
_cell.angle_gamma   90.00
#
_symmetry.space_group_name_H-M   'P 1'
#
loop_
_entity.id
_entity.type
_entity.pdbx_description
1 polymer ?
#
loop_
_entity_poly.entity_id
_entity_poly.type
_entity_poly.pdbx_seq_one_letter_code
_entity_poly.pdbx_strand_id
1 'polypeptide(L)'
;MISNFVENFEAQSAQVVDMKGERILDADLLKHTLLSPLERNYPSDKPLDQNYTQHVLIDLIHFAGEPSLGFFVELFRLLGDLHCEIGESTAALLMDDYFAEFGDAVGDLIGQLQPNPVLDAQWVYGDPLELVLAKKEEQKNEHFADPVFSSIVGRAKQINSYRPIHPKAIEKVLDHLDSPSHKIAFVETVDFNCSSDEAERIALRIVRADWPASQTRQVLEARVPTKVRSALFRQVMHQGRVERTLEMLRWLNDNRGAVGALSLDEALTRINSFTALFDFASDVHMDLSSNQIGVLREALDRTAKGSAQRAKVRQLLSD
;
A
#
# COMPACT_ATOMS: atom_id res chain seq x y z
N MET A 1 1.90 22.41 -21.94
CA MET A 1 2.11 20.96 -21.77
C MET A 1 1.54 20.20 -22.97
N ILE A 2 0.22 20.20 -23.18
CA ILE A 2 -0.40 19.51 -24.31
C ILE A 2 0.15 19.96 -25.68
N SER A 3 0.28 21.28 -25.91
CA SER A 3 0.84 21.78 -27.18
C SER A 3 2.24 21.25 -27.46
N ASN A 4 3.15 21.31 -26.47
CA ASN A 4 4.51 20.77 -26.60
C ASN A 4 4.51 19.25 -26.85
N PHE A 5 3.58 18.51 -26.25
CA PHE A 5 3.45 17.07 -26.49
C PHE A 5 3.07 16.78 -27.96
N VAL A 6 2.10 17.51 -28.51
CA VAL A 6 1.70 17.40 -29.92
C VAL A 6 2.83 17.79 -30.86
N GLU A 7 3.54 18.89 -30.57
CA GLU A 7 4.69 19.33 -31.38
C GLU A 7 5.83 18.30 -31.37
N ASN A 8 6.11 17.68 -30.21
CA ASN A 8 7.10 16.61 -30.11
C ASN A 8 6.67 15.36 -30.91
N PHE A 9 5.38 15.00 -30.85
CA PHE A 9 4.82 13.90 -31.64
C PHE A 9 4.99 14.14 -33.14
N GLU A 10 4.66 15.35 -33.61
CA GLU A 10 4.83 15.75 -35.01
C GLU A 10 6.30 15.66 -35.47
N ALA A 11 7.25 16.04 -34.61
CA ALA A 11 8.68 16.00 -34.92
C ALA A 11 9.27 14.58 -34.98
N GLN A 12 8.72 13.61 -34.25
CA GLN A 12 9.34 12.29 -34.08
C GLN A 12 9.22 11.35 -35.28
N SER A 13 8.48 11.70 -36.34
CA SER A 13 8.33 10.95 -37.60
C SER A 13 7.84 9.48 -37.49
N ALA A 14 7.65 8.96 -36.28
CA ALA A 14 7.11 7.63 -36.03
C ALA A 14 5.59 7.68 -36.21
N GLN A 15 5.08 6.99 -37.23
CA GLN A 15 3.64 6.88 -37.46
C GLN A 15 3.05 5.87 -36.47
N VAL A 16 2.12 6.35 -35.64
CA VAL A 16 1.26 5.47 -34.86
C VAL A 16 0.08 5.09 -35.76
N VAL A 17 0.01 3.83 -36.14
CA VAL A 17 -1.04 3.28 -37.01
C VAL A 17 -2.02 2.49 -36.15
N ASP A 18 -3.31 2.56 -36.48
CA ASP A 18 -4.30 1.77 -35.78
C ASP A 18 -4.07 0.26 -35.99
N MET A 19 -4.65 -0.55 -35.11
CA MET A 19 -4.51 -2.00 -35.11
C MET A 19 -4.92 -2.67 -36.44
N LYS A 20 -5.77 -2.00 -37.23
CA LYS A 20 -6.26 -2.51 -38.52
C LYS A 20 -5.40 -2.05 -39.71
N GLY A 21 -4.45 -1.13 -39.51
CA GLY A 21 -3.70 -0.53 -40.60
C GLY A 21 -4.51 0.43 -41.47
N GLU A 22 -5.70 0.84 -41.01
CA GLU A 22 -6.67 1.63 -41.75
C GLU A 22 -6.54 3.12 -41.46
N ARG A 23 -6.00 3.49 -40.28
CA ARG A 23 -5.90 4.88 -39.83
C ARG A 23 -4.51 5.19 -39.29
N ILE A 24 -4.05 6.40 -39.56
CA ILE A 24 -2.81 6.95 -38.99
C ILE A 24 -3.21 8.00 -37.97
N LEU A 25 -2.61 7.95 -36.79
CA LEU A 25 -2.67 9.03 -35.82
C LEU A 25 -1.70 10.12 -36.29
N ASP A 26 -2.24 11.18 -36.86
CA ASP A 26 -1.48 12.38 -37.20
C ASP A 26 -1.59 13.45 -36.11
N ALA A 27 -0.79 14.51 -36.24
CA ALA A 27 -0.76 15.60 -35.27
C ALA A 27 -2.10 16.33 -35.18
N ASP A 28 -2.85 16.45 -36.28
CA ASP A 28 -4.15 17.12 -36.31
C ASP A 28 -5.20 16.33 -35.53
N LEU A 29 -5.26 15.01 -35.71
CA LEU A 29 -6.14 14.12 -34.96
C LEU A 29 -5.78 14.12 -33.48
N LEU A 30 -4.49 14.01 -33.15
CA LEU A 30 -4.02 14.03 -31.76
C LEU A 30 -4.36 15.37 -31.09
N LYS A 31 -4.15 16.48 -31.81
CA LYS A 31 -4.52 17.82 -31.33
C LYS A 31 -6.01 17.94 -31.12
N HIS A 32 -6.83 17.45 -32.06
CA HIS A 32 -8.28 17.45 -31.93
C HIS A 32 -8.71 16.67 -30.68
N THR A 33 -8.23 15.45 -30.49
CA THR A 33 -8.57 14.62 -29.32
C THR A 33 -8.15 15.27 -27.99
N LEU A 34 -6.96 15.87 -27.92
CA LEU A 34 -6.45 16.44 -26.66
C LEU A 34 -6.97 17.86 -26.36
N LEU A 35 -7.17 18.71 -27.37
CA LEU A 35 -7.48 20.14 -27.17
C LEU A 35 -8.95 20.50 -27.40
N SER A 36 -9.64 19.87 -28.36
CA SER A 36 -11.04 20.23 -28.65
C SER A 36 -11.99 20.05 -27.47
N PRO A 37 -11.83 19.05 -26.57
CA PRO A 37 -12.63 18.95 -25.36
C PRO A 37 -12.45 20.17 -24.44
N LEU A 38 -11.23 20.71 -24.36
CA LEU A 38 -10.90 21.85 -23.50
C LEU A 38 -11.64 23.10 -23.98
N GLU A 39 -11.58 23.38 -25.28
CA GLU A 39 -12.20 24.56 -25.88
C GLU A 39 -13.73 24.58 -25.72
N ARG A 40 -14.36 23.40 -25.68
CA ARG A 40 -15.82 23.27 -25.64
C ARG A 40 -16.37 23.13 -24.22
N ASN A 41 -15.68 22.41 -23.35
CA ASN A 41 -16.24 21.88 -22.11
C ASN A 41 -15.49 22.29 -20.84
N TYR A 42 -14.27 22.84 -20.93
CA TYR A 42 -13.45 23.18 -19.77
C TYR A 42 -12.98 24.65 -19.82
N PRO A 43 -13.64 25.56 -19.07
CA PRO A 43 -13.09 26.90 -18.88
C PRO A 43 -11.74 26.83 -18.15
N SER A 44 -10.90 27.86 -18.33
CA SER A 44 -9.49 27.86 -17.90
C SER A 44 -9.24 27.67 -16.39
N ASP A 45 -10.28 27.81 -15.58
CA ASP A 45 -10.27 27.71 -14.12
C ASP A 45 -10.78 26.35 -13.60
N LYS A 46 -11.32 25.48 -14.47
CA LYS A 46 -11.83 24.17 -14.08
C LYS A 46 -10.75 23.07 -14.26
N PRO A 47 -10.47 22.25 -13.23
CA PRO A 47 -9.57 21.10 -13.39
C PRO A 47 -10.15 20.07 -14.37
N LEU A 48 -9.27 19.29 -14.99
CA LEU A 48 -9.65 18.22 -15.89
C LEU A 48 -10.25 17.05 -15.10
N ASP A 49 -11.53 16.79 -15.35
CA ASP A 49 -12.28 15.74 -14.65
C ASP A 49 -12.22 14.41 -15.41
N GLN A 50 -12.83 13.38 -14.81
CA GLN A 50 -12.85 12.02 -15.37
C GLN A 50 -13.39 11.93 -16.80
N ASN A 51 -14.27 12.84 -17.23
CA ASN A 51 -14.83 12.80 -18.58
C ASN A 51 -13.79 13.18 -19.63
N TYR A 52 -12.88 14.11 -19.30
CA TYR A 52 -11.77 14.47 -20.18
C TYR A 52 -10.87 13.27 -20.41
N THR A 53 -10.44 12.62 -19.32
CA THR A 53 -9.57 11.44 -19.40
C THR A 53 -10.22 10.32 -20.18
N GLN A 54 -11.49 10.01 -19.89
CA GLN A 54 -12.23 8.97 -20.59
C GLN A 54 -12.32 9.26 -22.09
N HIS A 55 -12.65 10.50 -22.48
CA HIS A 55 -12.73 10.88 -23.88
C HIS A 55 -11.40 10.68 -24.62
N VAL A 56 -10.30 11.16 -24.05
CA VAL A 56 -8.96 10.99 -24.64
C VAL A 56 -8.62 9.52 -24.83
N LEU A 57 -8.85 8.69 -23.81
CA LEU A 57 -8.49 7.27 -23.89
C LEU A 57 -9.40 6.46 -24.82
N ILE A 58 -10.69 6.80 -24.92
CA ILE A 58 -11.63 6.17 -25.87
C ILE A 58 -11.25 6.51 -27.31
N ASP A 59 -10.93 7.77 -27.59
CA ASP A 59 -10.60 8.19 -28.96
C ASP A 59 -9.28 7.58 -29.44
N LEU A 60 -8.36 7.26 -28.52
CA LEU A 60 -7.03 6.74 -28.83
C LEU A 60 -6.90 5.21 -28.72
N ILE A 61 -7.86 4.49 -28.12
CA ILE A 61 -7.74 3.02 -27.92
C ILE A 61 -7.48 2.26 -29.22
N HIS A 62 -8.03 2.70 -30.36
CA HIS A 62 -7.84 2.02 -31.64
C HIS A 62 -6.37 1.98 -32.11
N PHE A 63 -5.53 2.85 -31.55
CA PHE A 63 -4.10 2.93 -31.80
C PHE A 63 -3.27 2.17 -30.76
N ALA A 64 -3.89 1.62 -29.71
CA ALA A 64 -3.24 0.82 -28.70
C ALA A 64 -2.76 -0.51 -29.29
N GLY A 65 -1.51 -0.87 -28.98
CA GLY A 65 -0.87 -2.11 -29.41
C GLY A 65 0.64 -2.04 -29.16
N GLU A 66 1.30 -3.19 -29.06
CA GLU A 66 2.74 -3.27 -28.73
C GLU A 66 3.63 -2.26 -29.50
N PRO A 67 3.46 -2.03 -30.82
CA PRO A 67 4.29 -1.07 -31.57
C PRO A 67 4.15 0.39 -31.12
N SER A 68 3.03 0.77 -30.51
CA SER A 68 2.72 2.13 -30.07
C SER A 68 2.92 2.35 -28.57
N LEU A 69 3.38 1.34 -27.82
CA LEU A 69 3.53 1.42 -26.36
C LEU A 69 4.32 2.65 -25.90
N GLY A 70 5.42 2.99 -26.60
CA GLY A 70 6.22 4.17 -26.28
C GLY A 70 5.44 5.49 -26.35
N PHE A 71 4.53 5.61 -27.33
CA PHE A 71 3.63 6.77 -27.42
C PHE A 71 2.63 6.79 -26.25
N PHE A 72 2.06 5.65 -25.87
CA PHE A 72 1.10 5.58 -24.77
C PHE A 72 1.74 5.82 -23.39
N VAL A 73 3.00 5.43 -23.18
CA VAL A 73 3.75 5.80 -21.97
C VAL A 73 3.84 7.32 -21.85
N GLU A 74 4.18 8.00 -22.95
CA GLU A 74 4.29 9.46 -23.01
C GLU A 74 2.92 10.16 -22.84
N LEU A 75 1.86 9.61 -23.44
CA LEU A 75 0.49 10.09 -23.27
C LEU A 75 0.02 9.96 -21.80
N PHE A 76 0.24 8.81 -21.17
CA PHE A 76 -0.20 8.59 -19.79
C PHE A 76 0.60 9.46 -18.82
N ARG A 77 1.88 9.69 -19.11
CA ARG A 77 2.69 10.67 -18.37
C ARG A 77 2.12 12.08 -18.48
N LEU A 78 1.73 12.51 -19.68
CA LEU A 78 1.04 13.79 -19.88
C LEU A 78 -0.25 13.88 -19.06
N LEU A 79 -1.08 12.83 -19.07
CA LEU A 79 -2.32 12.80 -18.27
C LEU A 79 -2.03 12.84 -16.76
N GLY A 80 -0.96 12.18 -16.31
CA GLY A 80 -0.45 12.26 -14.95
C GLY A 80 -0.01 13.68 -14.57
N ASP A 81 0.80 14.33 -15.41
CA ASP A 81 1.29 15.71 -15.19
C ASP A 81 0.15 16.74 -15.16
N LEU A 82 -0.89 16.51 -15.97
CA LEU A 82 -2.11 17.32 -15.98
C LEU A 82 -3.02 17.07 -14.78
N HIS A 83 -2.70 16.08 -13.94
CA HIS A 83 -3.50 15.65 -12.80
C HIS A 83 -4.94 15.29 -13.20
N CYS A 84 -5.10 14.67 -14.37
CA CYS A 84 -6.40 14.25 -14.87
C CYS A 84 -7.03 13.21 -13.92
N GLU A 85 -8.29 13.44 -13.54
CA GLU A 85 -9.02 12.52 -12.67
C GLU A 85 -9.30 11.18 -13.36
N ILE A 86 -9.19 10.08 -12.61
CA ILE A 86 -9.50 8.72 -13.09
C ILE A 86 -10.77 8.24 -12.39
N GLY A 87 -11.85 8.16 -13.17
CA GLY A 87 -13.13 7.60 -12.73
C GLY A 87 -13.21 6.09 -12.87
N GLU A 88 -14.31 5.50 -12.41
CA GLU A 88 -14.57 4.05 -12.52
C GLU A 88 -14.61 3.58 -13.99
N SER A 89 -15.25 4.35 -14.88
CA SER A 89 -15.30 4.02 -16.32
C SER A 89 -13.92 4.06 -16.98
N THR A 90 -13.06 4.99 -16.56
CA THR A 90 -11.67 5.06 -17.02
C THR A 90 -10.86 3.88 -16.50
N ALA A 91 -11.05 3.49 -15.24
CA ALA A 91 -10.39 2.32 -14.68
C ALA A 91 -10.80 1.03 -15.41
N ALA A 92 -12.09 0.85 -15.71
CA ALA A 92 -12.59 -0.27 -16.51
C ALA A 92 -11.98 -0.30 -17.91
N LEU A 93 -11.98 0.83 -18.63
CA LEU A 93 -11.34 0.95 -19.94
C LEU A 93 -9.85 0.51 -19.91
N LEU A 94 -9.12 0.88 -18.84
CA LEU A 94 -7.73 0.48 -18.68
C LEU A 94 -7.56 -1.01 -18.37
N MET A 95 -8.44 -1.57 -17.54
CA MET A 95 -8.36 -2.97 -17.12
C MET A 95 -8.88 -3.96 -18.17
N ASP A 96 -9.80 -3.53 -19.04
CA ASP A 96 -10.46 -4.38 -20.02
C ASP A 96 -9.81 -4.19 -21.39
N ASP A 97 -9.92 -2.98 -21.96
CA ASP A 97 -9.54 -2.72 -23.35
C ASP A 97 -8.02 -2.53 -23.48
N TYR A 98 -7.41 -1.66 -22.68
CA TYR A 98 -5.95 -1.47 -22.75
C TYR A 98 -5.17 -2.72 -22.32
N PHE A 99 -5.71 -3.52 -21.39
CA PHE A 99 -5.08 -4.78 -20.99
C PHE A 99 -5.12 -5.83 -22.09
N ALA A 100 -6.20 -5.87 -22.89
CA ALA A 100 -6.27 -6.75 -24.06
C ALA A 100 -5.15 -6.45 -25.07
N GLU A 101 -4.80 -5.17 -25.22
CA GLU A 101 -3.81 -4.71 -26.21
C GLU A 101 -2.35 -4.74 -25.71
N PHE A 102 -2.12 -4.34 -24.45
CA PHE A 102 -0.78 -4.20 -23.89
C PHE A 102 -0.39 -5.30 -22.88
N GLY A 103 -1.33 -6.12 -22.45
CA GLY A 103 -1.11 -7.12 -21.40
C GLY A 103 -0.51 -6.52 -20.13
N ASP A 104 0.55 -7.14 -19.62
CA ASP A 104 1.19 -6.73 -18.36
C ASP A 104 1.82 -5.32 -18.41
N ALA A 105 2.09 -4.78 -19.60
CA ALA A 105 2.64 -3.43 -19.77
C ALA A 105 1.66 -2.33 -19.34
N VAL A 106 0.36 -2.63 -19.19
CA VAL A 106 -0.61 -1.71 -18.58
C VAL A 106 -0.20 -1.27 -17.18
N GLY A 107 0.49 -2.13 -16.41
CA GLY A 107 0.99 -1.75 -15.09
C GLY A 107 1.95 -0.56 -15.12
N ASP A 108 2.78 -0.49 -16.16
CA ASP A 108 3.72 0.62 -16.36
C ASP A 108 2.98 1.90 -16.80
N LEU A 109 1.94 1.76 -17.64
CA LEU A 109 1.08 2.88 -18.02
C LEU A 109 0.34 3.46 -16.80
N ILE A 110 -0.23 2.62 -15.94
CA ILE A 110 -0.86 3.04 -14.68
C ILE A 110 0.12 3.76 -13.75
N GLY A 111 1.38 3.33 -13.74
CA GLY A 111 2.46 3.98 -13.02
C GLY A 111 2.72 5.43 -13.45
N GLN A 112 2.45 5.79 -14.70
CA GLN A 112 2.60 7.15 -15.21
C GLN A 112 1.47 8.11 -14.78
N LEU A 113 0.30 7.58 -14.38
CA LEU A 113 -0.85 8.38 -13.95
C LEU A 113 -0.71 8.83 -12.50
N GLN A 114 -1.56 9.74 -12.03
CA GLN A 114 -1.65 10.05 -10.60
C GLN A 114 -2.12 8.84 -9.76
N PRO A 115 -1.70 8.72 -8.49
CA PRO A 115 -2.20 7.66 -7.61
C PRO A 115 -3.72 7.64 -7.52
N ASN A 116 -4.33 6.51 -7.85
CA ASN A 116 -5.76 6.32 -7.79
C ASN A 116 -6.11 5.05 -7.00
N PRO A 117 -6.98 5.14 -5.97
CA PRO A 117 -7.25 4.02 -5.07
C PRO A 117 -7.93 2.83 -5.76
N VAL A 118 -8.79 3.07 -6.74
CA VAL A 118 -9.55 2.02 -7.43
C VAL A 118 -8.66 1.33 -8.45
N LEU A 119 -8.02 2.13 -9.31
CA LEU A 119 -7.15 1.63 -10.38
C LEU A 119 -5.95 0.85 -9.82
N ASP A 120 -5.26 1.41 -8.82
CA ASP A 120 -4.10 0.74 -8.21
C ASP A 120 -4.51 -0.61 -7.59
N ALA A 121 -5.67 -0.67 -6.93
CA ALA A 121 -6.13 -1.91 -6.31
C ALA A 121 -6.59 -2.96 -7.33
N GLN A 122 -7.28 -2.54 -8.39
CA GLN A 122 -7.69 -3.42 -9.49
C GLN A 122 -6.48 -3.96 -10.25
N TRP A 123 -5.45 -3.14 -10.46
CA TRP A 123 -4.20 -3.63 -11.03
C TRP A 123 -3.51 -4.61 -10.08
N VAL A 124 -3.33 -4.30 -8.81
CA VAL A 124 -2.53 -5.16 -7.93
C VAL A 124 -3.23 -6.49 -7.60
N TYR A 125 -4.56 -6.49 -7.43
CA TYR A 125 -5.30 -7.66 -6.93
C TYR A 125 -6.61 -7.99 -7.69
N GLY A 126 -7.02 -7.21 -8.69
CA GLY A 126 -8.30 -7.43 -9.40
C GLY A 126 -8.25 -8.53 -10.47
N ASP A 127 -9.35 -8.66 -11.22
CA ASP A 127 -9.62 -9.68 -12.25
C ASP A 127 -8.47 -9.93 -13.26
N PRO A 128 -7.70 -8.91 -13.71
CA PRO A 128 -6.57 -9.19 -14.60
C PRO A 128 -5.51 -10.09 -13.95
N LEU A 129 -5.45 -10.16 -12.60
CA LEU A 129 -4.55 -11.06 -11.88
C LEU A 129 -4.97 -12.51 -12.09
N GLU A 130 -6.27 -12.78 -12.02
CA GLU A 130 -6.83 -14.11 -12.25
C GLU A 130 -6.53 -14.57 -13.68
N LEU A 131 -6.65 -13.67 -14.66
CA LEU A 131 -6.30 -13.94 -16.07
C LEU A 131 -4.81 -14.25 -16.25
N VAL A 132 -3.91 -13.50 -15.60
CA VAL A 132 -2.46 -13.75 -15.64
C VAL A 132 -2.12 -15.08 -14.99
N LEU A 133 -2.74 -15.39 -13.84
CA LEU A 133 -2.51 -16.65 -13.14
C LEU A 133 -3.00 -17.85 -13.95
N ALA A 134 -4.18 -17.77 -14.56
CA ALA A 134 -4.70 -18.81 -15.45
C ALA A 134 -3.75 -19.11 -16.63
N LYS A 135 -3.20 -18.06 -17.27
CA LYS A 135 -2.20 -18.20 -18.34
C LYS A 135 -0.89 -18.85 -17.86
N LYS A 136 -0.46 -18.57 -16.62
CA LYS A 136 0.76 -19.15 -16.03
C LYS A 136 0.58 -20.60 -15.59
N GLU A 137 -0.61 -21.00 -15.14
CA GLU A 137 -0.91 -22.40 -14.80
C GLU A 137 -0.93 -23.32 -16.03
N GLU A 138 -1.29 -22.80 -17.20
CA GLU A 138 -1.17 -23.51 -18.48
C GLU A 138 0.31 -23.74 -18.88
N GLN A 139 1.21 -22.88 -18.41
CA GLN A 139 2.67 -22.96 -18.62
C GLN A 139 3.34 -23.69 -17.45
N LYS A 140 2.99 -24.96 -17.24
CA LYS A 140 3.60 -25.78 -16.17
C LYS A 140 5.10 -25.93 -16.38
N ASN A 141 5.89 -25.35 -15.48
CA ASN A 141 7.04 -25.96 -14.83
C ASN A 141 7.64 -24.95 -13.84
N GLU A 142 7.60 -25.30 -12.55
CA GLU A 142 8.62 -25.07 -11.53
C GLU A 142 8.04 -24.70 -10.16
N HIS A 143 8.68 -25.27 -9.14
CA HIS A 143 8.40 -25.13 -7.71
C HIS A 143 8.68 -23.70 -7.22
N PHE A 144 7.81 -22.74 -7.55
CA PHE A 144 7.90 -21.40 -6.98
C PHE A 144 6.97 -21.21 -5.79
N ALA A 145 7.44 -20.36 -4.87
CA ALA A 145 6.66 -19.77 -3.78
C ALA A 145 5.27 -19.31 -4.27
N ASP A 146 4.30 -19.22 -3.34
CA ASP A 146 2.91 -18.83 -3.60
C ASP A 146 2.77 -17.90 -4.84
N PRO A 147 2.35 -18.45 -6.00
CA PRO A 147 2.40 -17.75 -7.28
C PRO A 147 1.49 -16.52 -7.29
N VAL A 148 0.42 -16.56 -6.49
CA VAL A 148 -0.50 -15.44 -6.32
C VAL A 148 0.21 -14.28 -5.61
N PHE A 149 0.85 -14.56 -4.48
CA PHE A 149 1.56 -13.53 -3.72
C PHE A 149 2.71 -12.89 -4.51
N SER A 150 3.51 -13.70 -5.20
CA SER A 150 4.62 -13.19 -6.02
C SER A 150 4.12 -12.30 -7.17
N SER A 151 2.99 -12.64 -7.79
CA SER A 151 2.37 -11.86 -8.85
C SER A 151 1.79 -10.54 -8.32
N ILE A 152 1.12 -10.54 -7.17
CA ILE A 152 0.66 -9.33 -6.47
C ILE A 152 1.82 -8.36 -6.22
N VAL A 153 2.93 -8.87 -5.68
CA VAL A 153 4.13 -8.06 -5.43
C VAL A 153 4.74 -7.54 -6.74
N GLY A 154 4.80 -8.37 -7.78
CA GLY A 154 5.30 -7.96 -9.10
C GLY A 154 4.51 -6.81 -9.69
N ARG A 155 3.18 -6.89 -9.64
CA ARG A 155 2.28 -5.85 -10.17
C ARG A 155 2.34 -4.56 -9.38
N ALA A 156 2.47 -4.65 -8.05
CA ALA A 156 2.72 -3.48 -7.21
C ALA A 156 4.06 -2.80 -7.55
N LYS A 157 5.10 -3.57 -7.87
CA LYS A 157 6.41 -3.04 -8.27
C LYS A 157 6.39 -2.29 -9.61
N GLN A 158 5.52 -2.67 -10.55
CA GLN A 158 5.37 -1.94 -11.81
C GLN A 158 4.92 -0.49 -11.54
N ILE A 159 3.88 -0.31 -10.72
CA ILE A 159 3.44 1.04 -10.31
C ILE A 159 4.55 1.77 -9.53
N ASN A 160 5.17 1.11 -8.54
CA ASN A 160 6.24 1.69 -7.72
C ASN A 160 7.52 2.06 -8.47
N SER A 161 7.71 1.56 -9.69
CA SER A 161 8.84 1.96 -10.53
C SER A 161 8.72 3.43 -10.98
N TYR A 162 7.51 4.00 -10.88
CA TYR A 162 7.21 5.37 -11.31
C TYR A 162 6.68 6.24 -10.16
N ARG A 163 5.86 5.68 -9.27
CA ARG A 163 5.27 6.43 -8.15
C ARG A 163 4.82 5.54 -6.98
N PRO A 164 4.65 6.09 -5.77
CA PRO A 164 4.06 5.35 -4.66
C PRO A 164 2.61 4.92 -4.96
N ILE A 165 2.22 3.75 -4.44
CA ILE A 165 0.83 3.26 -4.53
C ILE A 165 -0.08 4.03 -3.58
N HIS A 166 -1.33 4.26 -4.00
CA HIS A 166 -2.31 4.91 -3.16
C HIS A 166 -2.61 4.09 -1.87
N PRO A 167 -2.59 4.67 -0.65
CA PRO A 167 -2.76 3.92 0.61
C PRO A 167 -4.06 3.10 0.70
N LYS A 168 -5.19 3.63 0.21
CA LYS A 168 -6.45 2.87 0.13
C LYS A 168 -6.34 1.61 -0.74
N ALA A 169 -5.49 1.60 -1.76
CA ALA A 169 -5.25 0.39 -2.54
C ALA A 169 -4.44 -0.63 -1.72
N ILE A 170 -3.43 -0.18 -0.97
CA ILE A 170 -2.72 -1.03 0.01
C ILE A 170 -3.71 -1.64 1.01
N GLU A 171 -4.60 -0.83 1.59
CA GLU A 171 -5.66 -1.30 2.48
C GLU A 171 -6.50 -2.41 1.83
N LYS A 172 -6.94 -2.20 0.58
CA LYS A 172 -7.75 -3.18 -0.16
C LYS A 172 -6.98 -4.47 -0.45
N VAL A 173 -5.71 -4.40 -0.85
CA VAL A 173 -4.88 -5.60 -1.08
C VAL A 173 -4.70 -6.39 0.22
N LEU A 174 -4.44 -5.70 1.34
CA LEU A 174 -4.30 -6.34 2.65
C LEU A 174 -5.59 -7.02 3.15
N ASP A 175 -6.77 -6.57 2.71
CA ASP A 175 -8.03 -7.22 3.03
C ASP A 175 -8.18 -8.59 2.34
N HIS A 176 -7.46 -8.84 1.24
CA HIS A 176 -7.53 -10.09 0.49
C HIS A 176 -6.34 -11.04 0.73
N LEU A 177 -5.27 -10.56 1.37
CA LEU A 177 -4.19 -11.44 1.80
C LEU A 177 -4.60 -12.19 3.08
N ASP A 178 -4.63 -13.51 3.05
CA ASP A 178 -5.05 -14.29 4.23
C ASP A 178 -3.94 -14.39 5.29
N SER A 179 -2.69 -14.50 4.85
CA SER A 179 -1.57 -14.71 5.76
C SER A 179 -1.04 -13.39 6.35
N PRO A 180 -0.89 -13.27 7.68
CA PRO A 180 -0.19 -12.15 8.30
C PRO A 180 1.23 -11.97 7.76
N SER A 181 1.93 -13.07 7.45
CA SER A 181 3.28 -13.00 6.87
C SER A 181 3.27 -12.38 5.48
N HIS A 182 2.27 -12.70 4.65
CA HIS A 182 2.08 -12.07 3.33
C HIS A 182 1.71 -10.60 3.48
N LYS A 183 0.85 -10.24 4.44
CA LYS A 183 0.51 -8.83 4.71
C LYS A 183 1.74 -8.02 5.07
N ILE A 184 2.57 -8.52 6.00
CA ILE A 184 3.81 -7.84 6.40
C ILE A 184 4.76 -7.74 5.20
N ALA A 185 5.05 -8.85 4.53
CA ALA A 185 5.97 -8.88 3.39
C ALA A 185 5.52 -7.95 2.26
N PHE A 186 4.21 -7.84 2.01
CA PHE A 186 3.66 -6.89 1.04
C PHE A 186 3.96 -5.44 1.46
N VAL A 187 3.62 -5.04 2.69
CA VAL A 187 3.86 -3.66 3.16
C VAL A 187 5.35 -3.32 3.24
N GLU A 188 6.24 -4.29 3.47
CA GLU A 188 7.69 -4.07 3.44
C GLU A 188 8.25 -3.88 2.03
N THR A 189 7.58 -4.42 1.01
CA THR A 189 8.09 -4.43 -0.37
C THR A 189 7.58 -3.25 -1.20
N VAL A 190 6.49 -2.62 -0.75
CA VAL A 190 5.72 -1.67 -1.54
C VAL A 190 5.90 -0.26 -0.99
N ASP A 191 6.21 0.70 -1.85
CA ASP A 191 6.27 2.11 -1.47
C ASP A 191 4.87 2.76 -1.49
N PHE A 192 4.55 3.50 -0.44
CA PHE A 192 3.31 4.26 -0.29
C PHE A 192 3.47 5.34 0.76
N ASN A 193 2.81 6.48 0.56
CA ASN A 193 2.80 7.60 1.50
C ASN A 193 1.44 7.70 2.18
N CYS A 194 1.40 7.57 3.51
CA CYS A 194 0.16 7.59 4.28
C CYS A 194 0.10 8.71 5.35
N SER A 195 -1.12 9.15 5.65
CA SER A 195 -1.49 9.88 6.86
C SER A 195 -1.46 8.98 8.10
N SER A 196 -1.57 9.58 9.29
CA SER A 196 -1.64 8.82 10.55
C SER A 196 -2.89 7.91 10.59
N ASP A 197 -4.04 8.40 10.11
CA ASP A 197 -5.28 7.63 10.11
C ASP A 197 -5.23 6.46 9.12
N GLU A 198 -4.62 6.66 7.96
CA GLU A 198 -4.34 5.57 7.01
C GLU A 198 -3.37 4.55 7.59
N ALA A 199 -2.32 5.00 8.29
CA ALA A 199 -1.38 4.11 8.95
C ALA A 199 -2.07 3.22 10.00
N GLU A 200 -3.01 3.76 10.78
CA GLU A 200 -3.83 2.98 11.72
C GLU A 200 -4.68 1.92 11.02
N ARG A 201 -5.33 2.29 9.91
CA ARG A 201 -6.15 1.34 9.14
C ARG A 201 -5.32 0.24 8.47
N ILE A 202 -4.12 0.56 7.99
CA ILE A 202 -3.17 -0.41 7.44
C ILE A 202 -2.68 -1.34 8.55
N ALA A 203 -2.22 -0.79 9.68
CA ALA A 203 -1.76 -1.57 10.83
C ALA A 203 -2.85 -2.51 11.35
N LEU A 204 -4.09 -2.01 11.48
CA LEU A 204 -5.23 -2.81 11.89
C LEU A 204 -5.44 -4.03 10.99
N ARG A 205 -5.32 -3.88 9.66
CA ARG A 205 -5.49 -5.01 8.71
C ARG A 205 -4.40 -6.06 8.81
N ILE A 206 -3.17 -5.64 9.12
CA ILE A 206 -2.05 -6.54 9.38
C ILE A 206 -2.31 -7.34 10.65
N VAL A 207 -2.71 -6.68 11.74
CA VAL A 207 -2.82 -7.33 13.05
C VAL A 207 -4.17 -7.98 13.32
N ARG A 208 -5.25 -7.66 12.57
CA ARG A 208 -6.59 -8.24 12.73
C ARG A 208 -6.64 -9.73 12.44
N ALA A 209 -5.72 -10.25 11.62
CA ALA A 209 -5.62 -11.68 11.39
C ALA A 209 -5.40 -12.44 12.72
N ASP A 210 -5.99 -13.62 12.85
CA ASP A 210 -5.76 -14.45 14.02
C ASP A 210 -4.39 -15.14 13.89
N TRP A 211 -3.34 -14.52 14.43
CA TRP A 211 -1.98 -15.05 14.33
C TRP A 211 -1.36 -15.36 15.71
N PRO A 212 -0.55 -16.43 15.82
CA PRO A 212 -0.05 -16.91 17.10
C PRO A 212 0.97 -15.94 17.70
N ALA A 213 1.04 -15.82 19.03
CA ALA A 213 1.98 -14.90 19.68
C ALA A 213 3.44 -15.09 19.28
N SER A 214 3.82 -16.30 18.84
CA SER A 214 5.15 -16.60 18.29
C SER A 214 5.53 -15.78 17.05
N GLN A 215 4.56 -15.27 16.28
CA GLN A 215 4.81 -14.42 15.12
C GLN A 215 4.90 -12.93 15.49
N THR A 216 4.83 -12.56 16.78
CA THR A 216 4.75 -11.14 17.20
C THR A 216 6.01 -10.42 16.83
N ARG A 217 7.13 -11.09 17.04
CA ARG A 217 8.45 -10.62 16.64
C ARG A 217 8.52 -10.22 15.16
N GLN A 218 7.92 -10.99 14.25
CA GLN A 218 7.91 -10.67 12.83
C GLN A 218 7.21 -9.33 12.54
N VAL A 219 6.09 -9.06 13.21
CA VAL A 219 5.38 -7.77 13.09
C VAL A 219 6.22 -6.61 13.64
N LEU A 220 6.90 -6.83 14.75
CA LEU A 220 7.71 -5.80 15.41
C LEU A 220 8.99 -5.45 14.64
N GLU A 221 9.59 -6.45 14.00
CA GLU A 221 10.83 -6.31 13.21
C GLU A 221 10.56 -5.85 11.77
N ALA A 222 9.29 -5.65 11.40
CA ALA A 222 8.91 -5.29 10.04
C ALA A 222 9.50 -3.95 9.58
N ARG A 223 10.05 -3.94 8.36
CA ARG A 223 10.62 -2.78 7.67
C ARG A 223 9.53 -1.97 6.96
N VAL A 224 8.59 -1.46 7.73
CA VAL A 224 7.47 -0.62 7.24
C VAL A 224 7.73 0.86 7.48
N PRO A 225 7.00 1.79 6.81
CA PRO A 225 7.07 3.22 7.08
C PRO A 225 6.85 3.54 8.57
N THR A 226 7.56 4.53 9.11
CA THR A 226 7.56 4.86 10.56
C THR A 226 6.16 5.05 11.13
N LYS A 227 5.25 5.72 10.40
CA LYS A 227 3.86 5.92 10.84
C LYS A 227 3.11 4.60 11.00
N VAL A 228 3.29 3.67 10.07
CA VAL A 228 2.70 2.33 10.11
C VAL A 228 3.31 1.51 11.25
N ARG A 229 4.62 1.61 11.46
CA ARG A 229 5.31 0.98 12.60
C ARG A 229 4.70 1.42 13.94
N SER A 230 4.53 2.72 14.14
CA SER A 230 3.90 3.25 15.35
C SER A 230 2.47 2.73 15.54
N ALA A 231 1.71 2.69 14.46
CA ALA A 231 0.35 2.17 14.47
C ALA A 231 0.31 0.67 14.79
N LEU A 232 1.22 -0.15 14.22
CA LEU A 232 1.33 -1.57 14.52
C LEU A 232 1.53 -1.82 16.01
N PHE A 233 2.44 -1.09 16.67
CA PHE A 233 2.63 -1.25 18.12
C PHE A 233 1.37 -0.91 18.92
N ARG A 234 0.70 0.20 18.56
CA ARG A 234 -0.57 0.57 19.21
C ARG A 234 -1.62 -0.50 19.03
N GLN A 235 -1.77 -1.04 17.82
CA GLN A 235 -2.75 -2.07 17.53
C GLN A 235 -2.46 -3.39 18.27
N VAL A 236 -1.19 -3.81 18.37
CA VAL A 236 -0.79 -4.97 19.18
C VAL A 236 -1.17 -4.78 20.66
N MET A 237 -0.90 -3.60 21.23
CA MET A 237 -1.29 -3.27 22.62
C MET A 237 -2.82 -3.26 22.81
N HIS A 238 -3.56 -2.66 21.88
CA HIS A 238 -5.01 -2.46 22.03
C HIS A 238 -5.83 -3.73 21.86
N GLN A 239 -5.38 -4.70 21.04
CA GLN A 239 -6.12 -5.94 20.82
C GLN A 239 -6.16 -6.88 22.04
N GLY A 240 -5.41 -6.60 23.10
CA GLY A 240 -5.64 -7.19 24.43
C GLY A 240 -5.27 -8.67 24.57
N ARG A 241 -4.54 -9.26 23.62
CA ARG A 241 -4.00 -10.62 23.78
C ARG A 241 -2.74 -10.57 24.63
N VAL A 242 -2.82 -11.12 25.84
CA VAL A 242 -1.77 -11.05 26.87
C VAL A 242 -0.43 -11.52 26.32
N GLU A 243 -0.42 -12.62 25.58
CA GLU A 243 0.79 -13.25 25.05
C GLU A 243 1.49 -12.36 24.01
N ARG A 244 0.73 -11.70 23.12
CA ARG A 244 1.30 -10.78 22.11
C ARG A 244 1.84 -9.52 22.76
N THR A 245 1.13 -8.99 23.75
CA THR A 245 1.57 -7.82 24.53
C THR A 245 2.84 -8.13 25.31
N LEU A 246 2.96 -9.33 25.89
CA LEU A 246 4.15 -9.79 26.59
C LEU A 246 5.37 -9.87 25.65
N GLU A 247 5.21 -10.51 24.49
CA GLU A 247 6.28 -10.58 23.48
C GLU A 247 6.73 -9.20 23.02
N MET A 248 5.79 -8.26 22.84
CA MET A 248 6.13 -6.88 22.52
C MET A 248 6.92 -6.18 23.64
N LEU A 249 6.50 -6.32 24.90
CA LEU A 249 7.23 -5.72 26.04
C LEU A 249 8.64 -6.30 26.17
N ARG A 250 8.81 -7.62 26.03
CA ARG A 250 10.12 -8.28 26.01
C ARG A 250 10.99 -7.72 24.89
N TRP A 251 10.44 -7.63 23.68
CA TRP A 251 11.17 -7.09 22.54
C TRP A 251 11.57 -5.62 22.73
N LEU A 252 10.71 -4.76 23.29
CA LEU A 252 11.05 -3.37 23.63
C LEU A 252 12.14 -3.27 24.69
N ASN A 253 12.14 -4.19 25.66
CA ASN A 253 13.19 -4.27 26.68
C ASN A 253 14.54 -4.65 26.08
N ASP A 254 14.56 -5.55 25.09
CA ASP A 254 15.78 -6.02 24.43
C ASP A 254 16.32 -5.02 23.38
N ASN A 255 15.45 -4.20 22.78
CA ASN A 255 15.78 -3.28 21.69
C ASN A 255 15.73 -1.80 22.13
N ARG A 256 16.27 -1.50 23.32
CA ARG A 256 16.27 -0.14 23.89
C ARG A 256 16.87 0.88 22.91
N GLY A 257 16.11 1.91 22.58
CA GLY A 257 16.56 3.01 21.70
C GLY A 257 16.49 2.72 20.19
N ALA A 258 16.15 1.50 19.76
CA ALA A 258 15.99 1.16 18.34
C ALA A 258 14.66 1.66 17.74
N VAL A 259 13.71 2.04 18.60
CA VAL A 259 12.33 2.30 18.24
C VAL A 259 12.04 3.79 18.32
N GLY A 260 12.26 4.51 17.22
CA GLY A 260 12.04 5.97 17.13
C GLY A 260 10.59 6.45 17.31
N ALA A 261 9.67 5.61 17.81
CA ALA A 261 8.26 5.95 17.95
C ALA A 261 7.48 5.32 19.13
N LEU A 262 8.09 4.41 19.91
CA LEU A 262 7.47 3.88 21.12
C LEU A 262 8.56 3.42 22.10
N SER A 263 8.59 3.98 23.31
CA SER A 263 9.49 3.51 24.37
C SER A 263 8.83 2.44 25.23
N LEU A 264 9.63 1.65 25.95
CA LEU A 264 9.13 0.70 26.94
C LEU A 264 8.26 1.43 27.99
N ASP A 265 8.71 2.59 28.47
CA ASP A 265 8.00 3.40 29.45
C ASP A 265 6.62 3.83 28.93
N GLU A 266 6.56 4.31 27.68
CA GLU A 266 5.31 4.67 27.04
C GLU A 266 4.37 3.46 26.89
N ALA A 267 4.90 2.30 26.51
CA ALA A 267 4.12 1.07 26.40
C ALA A 267 3.52 0.65 27.77
N LEU A 268 4.34 0.65 28.82
CA LEU A 268 3.92 0.32 30.19
C LEU A 268 2.77 1.21 30.66
N THR A 269 2.85 2.52 30.41
CA THR A 269 1.77 3.44 30.78
C THR A 269 0.48 3.26 29.99
N ARG A 270 0.48 2.58 28.83
CA ARG A 270 -0.72 2.43 27.97
C ARG A 270 -1.42 1.08 28.09
N ILE A 271 -0.75 0.07 28.65
CA ILE A 271 -1.32 -1.27 28.83
C ILE A 271 -2.33 -1.29 29.98
N ASN A 272 -3.52 -1.85 29.71
CA ASN A 272 -4.63 -1.99 30.65
C ASN A 272 -4.81 -3.43 31.16
N SER A 273 -3.78 -4.28 31.04
CA SER A 273 -3.80 -5.68 31.48
C SER A 273 -2.83 -5.89 32.65
N PHE A 274 -3.37 -6.13 33.85
CA PHE A 274 -2.57 -6.46 35.03
C PHE A 274 -1.73 -7.72 34.80
N THR A 275 -2.32 -8.77 34.22
CA THR A 275 -1.64 -10.05 33.97
C THR A 275 -0.43 -9.86 33.05
N ALA A 276 -0.59 -9.15 31.91
CA ALA A 276 0.52 -8.90 31.00
C ALA A 276 1.64 -8.09 31.67
N LEU A 277 1.30 -7.08 32.46
CA LEU A 277 2.31 -6.29 33.17
C LEU A 277 3.02 -7.10 34.25
N PHE A 278 2.29 -7.96 34.99
CA PHE A 278 2.83 -8.73 36.10
C PHE A 278 3.72 -9.87 35.63
N ASP A 279 3.31 -10.57 34.57
CA ASP A 279 4.12 -11.62 33.95
C ASP A 279 5.40 -11.03 33.37
N PHE A 280 5.32 -9.89 32.66
CA PHE A 280 6.50 -9.15 32.21
C PHE A 280 7.42 -8.75 33.36
N ALA A 281 6.87 -8.18 34.43
CA ALA A 281 7.64 -7.81 35.62
C ALA A 281 8.36 -9.02 36.23
N SER A 282 7.68 -10.16 36.31
CA SER A 282 8.24 -11.39 36.86
C SER A 282 9.43 -11.88 36.06
N ASP A 283 9.39 -11.69 34.74
CA ASP A 283 10.44 -12.12 33.81
C ASP A 283 11.66 -11.20 33.81
N VAL A 284 11.48 -9.87 33.84
CA VAL A 284 12.57 -8.93 33.50
C VAL A 284 12.91 -7.88 34.58
N HIS A 285 12.22 -7.85 35.72
CA HIS A 285 12.41 -6.75 36.70
C HIS A 285 13.85 -6.52 37.15
N MET A 286 14.68 -7.57 37.19
CA MET A 286 16.10 -7.47 37.53
C MET A 286 16.94 -6.70 36.49
N ASP A 287 16.47 -6.64 35.24
CA ASP A 287 17.16 -6.01 34.13
C ASP A 287 16.67 -4.57 33.87
N LEU A 288 15.64 -4.12 34.58
CA LEU A 288 15.05 -2.79 34.43
C LEU A 288 15.82 -1.74 35.24
N SER A 289 15.96 -0.54 34.67
CA SER A 289 16.49 0.60 35.42
C SER A 289 15.50 1.08 36.49
N SER A 290 15.98 1.78 37.53
CA SER A 290 15.13 2.25 38.64
C SER A 290 13.94 3.11 38.18
N ASN A 291 14.12 3.95 37.17
CA ASN A 291 13.02 4.74 36.60
C ASN A 291 11.95 3.86 35.95
N GLN A 292 12.36 2.79 35.25
CA GLN A 292 11.46 1.85 34.60
C GLN A 292 10.71 0.97 35.60
N ILE A 293 11.39 0.58 36.69
CA ILE A 293 10.75 -0.10 37.82
C ILE A 293 9.65 0.80 38.41
N GLY A 294 9.92 2.10 38.56
CA GLY A 294 8.91 3.08 38.98
C GLY A 294 7.69 3.12 38.05
N VAL A 295 7.91 3.29 36.75
CA VAL A 295 6.82 3.33 35.74
C VAL A 295 6.03 2.02 35.70
N LEU A 296 6.71 0.87 35.77
CA LEU A 296 6.08 -0.45 35.80
C LEU A 296 5.23 -0.64 37.05
N ARG A 297 5.72 -0.21 38.21
CA ARG A 297 4.97 -0.27 39.48
C ARG A 297 3.71 0.58 39.40
N GLU A 298 3.81 1.82 38.91
CA GLU A 298 2.64 2.70 38.72
C GLU A 298 1.60 2.07 37.78
N ALA A 299 2.04 1.48 36.67
CA ALA A 299 1.17 0.79 35.72
C ALA A 299 0.48 -0.45 36.35
N LEU A 300 1.21 -1.24 37.13
CA LEU A 300 0.69 -2.40 37.86
C LEU A 300 -0.33 -2.01 38.93
N ASP A 301 -0.03 -0.98 39.73
CA ASP A 301 -0.94 -0.51 40.77
C ASP A 301 -2.22 0.07 40.20
N ARG A 302 -2.12 0.81 39.08
CA ARG A 302 -3.28 1.32 38.33
C ARG A 302 -4.18 0.21 37.81
N THR A 303 -3.60 -0.88 37.31
CA THR A 303 -4.36 -1.99 36.71
C THR A 303 -4.83 -3.04 37.73
N ALA A 304 -4.30 -3.00 38.96
CA ALA A 304 -4.69 -3.89 40.05
C ALA A 304 -6.12 -3.62 40.56
N LYS A 305 -7.02 -4.59 40.37
CA LYS A 305 -8.44 -4.49 40.74
C LYS A 305 -8.73 -4.81 42.22
N GLY A 306 -7.75 -5.35 42.97
CA GLY A 306 -7.96 -5.78 44.35
C GLY A 306 -6.70 -5.83 45.22
N SER A 307 -6.89 -5.97 46.53
CA SER A 307 -5.81 -5.97 47.53
C SER A 307 -4.78 -7.08 47.33
N ALA A 308 -5.22 -8.27 46.89
CA ALA A 308 -4.33 -9.40 46.61
C ALA A 308 -3.36 -9.11 45.45
N GLN A 309 -3.82 -8.43 44.39
CA GLN A 309 -2.96 -8.04 43.26
C GLN A 309 -1.94 -6.98 43.70
N ARG A 310 -2.36 -5.97 44.47
CA ARG A 310 -1.45 -4.97 45.03
C ARG A 310 -0.40 -5.57 45.98
N ALA A 311 -0.77 -6.59 46.75
CA ALA A 311 0.18 -7.33 47.58
C ALA A 311 1.25 -8.04 46.73
N LYS A 312 0.85 -8.65 45.59
CA LYS A 312 1.81 -9.24 44.65
C LYS A 312 2.78 -8.22 44.06
N VAL A 313 2.30 -7.02 43.71
CA VAL A 313 3.16 -5.94 43.20
C VAL A 313 4.24 -5.57 44.21
N ARG A 314 3.86 -5.35 45.48
CA ARG A 314 4.81 -5.01 46.56
C ARG A 314 5.83 -6.11 46.83
N GLN A 315 5.42 -7.36 46.68
CA GLN A 315 6.31 -8.50 46.87
C GLN A 315 7.34 -8.60 45.74
N LEU A 316 6.92 -8.35 44.50
CA LEU A 316 7.77 -8.49 43.32
C LEU A 316 8.72 -7.30 43.14
N LEU A 317 8.21 -6.08 43.32
CA LEU A 317 8.95 -4.84 43.17
C LEU A 317 9.08 -4.20 44.55
N SER A 318 9.98 -4.70 45.40
CA SER A 318 10.26 -4.09 46.71
C SER A 318 11.11 -2.82 46.55
N ASP A 319 10.98 -1.88 47.49
CA ASP A 319 11.72 -0.60 47.51
C ASP A 319 13.23 -0.79 47.62
#